data_AF-A0A521RHB2-F1
#
_entry.id   AF-A0A521RHB2-F1
#
_cell.length_a   1.000
_cell.length_b   1.000
_cell.length_c   1.000
_cell.angle_alpha   90.00
_cell.angle_beta   90.00
_cell.angle_gamma   90.00
#
_symmetry.space_group_name_H-M   'P 1'
#
loop_
_entity.id
_entity.type
_entity.pdbx_description
1 polymer ?
#
loop_
_entity_poly.entity_id
_entity_poly.type
_entity_poly.pdbx_seq_one_letter_code
_entity_poly.pdbx_strand_id
1 'polypeptide(L)'
;MSSLIRVHDPRGYPPKVSGKRLAPRLEALDGKILYLVDCLFDNSEVFMNQLRDWFEQHLPRVIVRTIKPHESWVDDPAMREIIVAEGDAAILGVGL
;
A
#
# COMPACT_ATOMS: atom_id res chain seq x y z
N MET A 1 -19.25 -36.70 40.71
CA MET A 1 -19.92 -36.14 39.52
C MET A 1 -18.85 -35.89 38.47
N SER A 2 -18.97 -36.43 37.26
CA SER A 2 -18.00 -36.14 36.18
C SER A 2 -18.31 -34.79 35.55
N SER A 3 -17.30 -33.93 35.39
CA SER A 3 -17.39 -32.69 34.63
C SER A 3 -16.94 -32.91 33.20
N LEU A 4 -17.58 -32.20 32.26
CA LEU A 4 -17.14 -32.16 30.87
C LEU A 4 -15.89 -31.27 30.76
N ILE A 5 -14.94 -31.69 29.93
CA ILE A 5 -13.80 -30.88 29.51
C ILE A 5 -13.97 -30.45 28.06
N ARG A 6 -13.54 -29.24 27.73
CA ARG A 6 -13.50 -28.77 26.34
C ARG A 6 -12.20 -29.25 25.69
N VAL A 7 -12.32 -30.01 24.61
CA VAL A 7 -11.19 -30.50 23.82
C VAL A 7 -11.20 -29.76 22.47
N HIS A 8 -10.08 -29.16 22.10
CA HIS A 8 -9.90 -28.51 20.80
C HIS A 8 -9.37 -29.52 19.79
N ASP A 9 -9.98 -29.59 18.60
CA ASP A 9 -9.50 -30.43 17.50
C ASP A 9 -8.34 -29.73 16.77
N PRO A 10 -7.13 -30.29 16.75
CA PRO A 10 -5.96 -29.66 16.10
C PRO A 10 -6.11 -29.57 14.58
N ARG A 11 -7.06 -30.28 13.97
CA ARG A 11 -7.35 -30.17 12.53
C ARG A 11 -8.02 -28.85 12.17
N GLY A 12 -8.72 -28.23 13.13
CA GLY A 12 -9.45 -26.98 12.93
C GLY A 12 -10.44 -27.04 11.76
N TYR A 13 -10.88 -25.86 11.31
CA TYR A 13 -11.53 -25.68 10.02
C TYR A 13 -10.69 -24.66 9.24
N PRO A 14 -10.34 -24.94 7.97
CA PRO A 14 -9.62 -23.97 7.18
C PRO A 14 -10.49 -22.70 7.06
N PRO A 15 -9.89 -21.51 7.15
CA PRO A 15 -10.63 -20.27 6.98
C PRO A 15 -11.24 -20.23 5.58
N LYS A 16 -12.40 -19.58 5.45
CA LYS A 16 -12.92 -19.27 4.12
C LYS A 16 -11.96 -18.31 3.43
N VAL A 17 -11.26 -18.79 2.41
CA VAL A 17 -10.38 -17.95 1.57
C VAL A 17 -11.23 -17.33 0.48
N SER A 18 -11.32 -15.99 0.48
CA SER A 18 -11.86 -15.23 -0.65
C SER A 18 -10.72 -14.59 -1.42
N GLY A 19 -10.75 -14.70 -2.74
CA GLY A 19 -9.77 -14.02 -3.59
C GLY A 19 -9.99 -12.51 -3.53
N LYS A 20 -8.93 -11.75 -3.26
CA LYS A 20 -8.92 -10.30 -3.45
C LYS A 20 -8.43 -10.01 -4.87
N ARG A 21 -9.15 -9.18 -5.62
CA ARG A 21 -8.67 -8.70 -6.91
C ARG A 21 -7.59 -7.65 -6.70
N LEU A 22 -6.60 -7.65 -7.59
CA LEU A 22 -5.66 -6.55 -7.69
C LEU A 22 -6.40 -5.26 -8.07
N ALA A 23 -5.79 -4.11 -7.76
CA ALA A 23 -6.29 -2.82 -8.21
C ALA A 23 -6.48 -2.84 -9.74
N PRO A 24 -7.58 -2.26 -10.26
CA PRO A 24 -7.80 -2.18 -11.70
C PRO A 24 -6.67 -1.37 -12.35
N ARG A 25 -6.22 -1.80 -13.52
CA ARG A 25 -5.19 -1.10 -14.28
C ARG A 25 -5.77 0.17 -14.89
N LEU A 26 -5.06 1.29 -14.73
CA LEU A 26 -5.36 2.51 -15.46
C LEU A 26 -4.95 2.38 -16.93
N GLU A 27 -5.76 2.93 -17.84
CA GLU A 27 -5.45 2.93 -19.28
C GLU A 27 -4.30 3.89 -19.61
N ALA A 28 -4.19 5.00 -18.87
CA ALA A 28 -3.13 6.00 -19.01
C ALA A 28 -2.88 6.72 -17.67
N LEU A 29 -1.72 7.38 -17.55
CA LEU A 29 -1.34 8.16 -16.36
C LEU A 29 -1.43 9.68 -16.56
N ASP A 30 -1.62 10.15 -17.79
CA ASP A 30 -1.73 11.58 -18.07
C ASP A 30 -2.92 12.20 -17.36
N GLY A 31 -2.68 13.27 -16.60
CA GLY A 31 -3.67 13.95 -15.77
C GLY A 31 -4.07 13.20 -14.49
N LYS A 32 -3.40 12.09 -14.17
CA LYS A 32 -3.69 11.25 -12.99
C LYS A 32 -2.85 11.66 -11.79
N ILE A 33 -3.43 11.49 -10.60
CA ILE A 33 -2.75 11.70 -9.33
C ILE A 33 -2.07 10.39 -8.92
N LEU A 34 -0.73 10.40 -8.92
CA LEU A 34 0.11 9.27 -8.51
C LEU A 34 0.76 9.59 -7.16
N TYR A 35 0.45 8.77 -6.15
CA TYR A 35 1.13 8.84 -4.86
C TYR A 35 2.40 7.99 -4.85
N LEU A 36 3.53 8.60 -4.51
CA LEU A 36 4.75 7.91 -4.10
C LEU A 36 4.73 7.78 -2.58
N VAL A 37 4.52 6.56 -2.09
CA VAL A 37 4.45 6.26 -0.66
C VAL A 37 5.83 5.79 -0.22
N ASP A 38 6.58 6.66 0.44
CA ASP A 38 7.83 6.27 1.11
C ASP A 38 7.44 5.57 2.42
N CYS A 39 7.65 4.25 2.47
CA CYS A 39 7.25 3.40 3.59
C CYS A 39 8.28 3.37 4.74
N LEU A 40 9.24 4.32 4.77
CA LEU A 40 10.26 4.44 5.79
C LEU A 40 11.21 3.23 5.89
N PHE A 41 11.42 2.54 4.76
CA PHE A 41 12.47 1.53 4.63
C PHE A 41 13.82 2.22 4.38
N ASP A 42 14.92 1.55 4.73
CA ASP A 42 16.25 2.11 4.54
C ASP A 42 16.48 2.52 3.08
N ASN A 43 16.95 3.76 2.89
CA ASN A 43 17.19 4.39 1.58
C ASN A 43 15.98 4.55 0.65
N SER A 44 14.75 4.23 1.09
CA SER A 44 13.55 4.38 0.26
C SER A 44 13.28 5.83 -0.14
N GLU A 45 13.58 6.80 0.73
CA GLU A 45 13.45 8.23 0.44
C GLU A 45 14.28 8.67 -0.78
N VAL A 46 15.54 8.24 -0.87
CA VAL A 46 16.45 8.62 -1.96
C VAL A 46 15.89 8.13 -3.30
N PHE A 47 15.43 6.88 -3.33
CA PHE A 47 14.80 6.31 -4.52
C PHE A 47 13.51 7.03 -4.88
N MET A 48 12.65 7.33 -3.90
CA MET A 48 11.38 8.02 -4.14
C MET A 48 11.57 9.44 -4.69
N ASN A 49 12.58 10.15 -4.20
CA ASN A 49 12.95 11.46 -4.75
C ASN A 49 13.43 11.34 -6.19
N GLN A 50 14.30 10.39 -6.50
CA GLN A 50 14.75 10.17 -7.89
C GLN A 50 13.60 9.76 -8.82
N LEU A 51 12.67 8.94 -8.33
CA LEU A 51 11.50 8.53 -9.09
C LEU A 51 10.57 9.72 -9.38
N ARG A 52 10.32 10.59 -8.38
CA ARG A 52 9.58 11.83 -8.59
C ARG A 52 10.25 12.68 -9.67
N ASP A 53 11.55 12.93 -9.55
CA ASP A 53 12.29 13.76 -10.51
C ASP A 53 12.27 13.15 -11.92
N TRP A 54 12.27 11.80 -12.02
CA TRP A 54 12.10 11.11 -13.29
C TRP A 54 10.72 11.35 -13.91
N PHE A 55 9.64 11.28 -13.12
CA PHE A 55 8.28 11.59 -13.60
C PHE A 55 8.16 13.03 -14.07
N GLU A 56 8.73 13.99 -13.34
CA GLU A 56 8.73 15.40 -13.74
C GLU A 56 9.41 15.61 -15.08
N GLN A 57 10.51 14.90 -15.34
CA GLN A 57 11.28 15.01 -16.59
C GLN A 57 10.63 14.28 -17.77
N HIS A 58 10.03 13.11 -17.56
CA HIS A 58 9.65 12.20 -18.64
C HIS A 58 8.13 12.09 -18.82
N LEU A 59 7.36 12.32 -17.77
CA LEU A 59 5.90 12.22 -17.75
C LEU A 59 5.27 13.42 -17.00
N PRO A 60 5.54 14.67 -17.44
CA PRO A 60 5.14 15.88 -16.72
C PRO A 60 3.62 16.08 -16.61
N ARG A 61 2.83 15.30 -17.35
CA ARG A 61 1.36 15.30 -17.26
C ARG A 61 0.84 14.47 -16.10
N VAL A 62 1.67 13.64 -15.47
CA VAL A 62 1.32 12.90 -14.27
C VAL A 62 1.47 13.81 -13.05
N ILE A 63 0.45 13.87 -12.20
CA ILE A 63 0.45 14.69 -10.98
C ILE A 63 1.04 13.84 -9.86
N VAL A 64 2.34 13.99 -9.59
CA VAL A 64 3.03 13.21 -8.57
C VAL A 64 2.92 13.87 -7.20
N ARG A 65 2.63 13.07 -6.17
CA ARG A 65 2.59 13.49 -4.77
C ARG A 65 3.37 12.50 -3.91
N THR A 66 4.16 13.00 -2.96
CA THR A 66 4.87 12.13 -2.00
C THR A 66 4.15 12.14 -0.65
N ILE A 67 4.05 10.98 -0.01
CA ILE A 67 3.47 10.82 1.32
C ILE A 67 4.23 9.75 2.10
N LYS A 68 4.24 9.85 3.43
CA LYS A 68 4.90 8.88 4.34
C LYS A 68 3.92 8.49 5.45
N PRO A 69 3.92 7.23 5.92
CA PRO A 69 3.21 6.84 7.13
C PRO A 69 3.94 7.42 8.35
N HIS A 70 3.27 7.40 9.51
CA HIS A 70 3.90 7.80 10.78
C HIS A 70 5.04 6.84 11.20
N GLU A 71 4.89 5.54 10.96
CA GLU A 71 5.83 4.50 11.38
C GLU A 71 5.95 3.42 10.29
N SER A 72 7.14 2.81 10.16
CA SER A 72 7.30 1.61 9.34
C SER A 72 6.58 0.42 9.97
N TRP A 73 6.09 -0.50 9.14
CA TRP A 73 5.41 -1.75 9.57
C TRP A 73 4.06 -1.59 10.30
N VAL A 74 3.57 -0.37 10.50
CA VAL A 74 2.27 -0.06 11.10
C VAL A 74 1.34 0.52 10.04
N ASP A 75 0.09 0.03 9.96
CA ASP A 75 -0.90 0.65 9.06
C ASP A 75 -1.17 2.08 9.51
N ASP A 76 -1.27 2.99 8.55
CA ASP A 76 -1.68 4.38 8.76
C ASP A 76 -3.02 4.60 8.04
N PRO A 77 -4.15 4.39 8.72
CA PRO A 77 -5.47 4.50 8.10
C PRO A 77 -5.74 5.91 7.56
N ALA A 78 -5.25 6.96 8.25
CA ALA A 78 -5.48 8.34 7.84
C ALA A 78 -4.72 8.67 6.55
N MET A 79 -3.46 8.24 6.44
CA MET A 79 -2.69 8.33 5.20
C MET A 79 -3.39 7.57 4.06
N ARG A 80 -3.86 6.36 4.34
CA ARG A 80 -4.55 5.53 3.34
C ARG A 80 -5.87 6.15 2.88
N GLU A 81 -6.61 6.79 3.77
CA GLU A 81 -7.84 7.52 3.43
C GLU A 81 -7.56 8.67 2.47
N ILE A 82 -6.48 9.42 2.65
CA ILE A 82 -6.05 10.47 1.71
C ILE A 82 -5.79 9.88 0.32
N ILE A 83 -5.02 8.78 0.24
CA ILE A 83 -4.70 8.14 -1.05
C ILE A 83 -5.98 7.62 -1.72
N VAL A 84 -6.91 7.05 -0.97
CA VAL A 84 -8.19 6.55 -1.52
C VAL A 84 -9.08 7.70 -2.00
N ALA A 85 -9.08 8.83 -1.30
CA ALA A 85 -9.92 9.97 -1.64
C ALA A 85 -9.39 10.75 -2.86
N GLU A 86 -8.06 10.82 -3.01
CA GLU A 86 -7.44 11.77 -3.96
C GLU A 86 -6.57 11.10 -5.04
N GLY A 87 -6.11 9.87 -4.82
CA GLY A 87 -5.18 9.18 -5.71
C GLY A 87 -5.87 8.32 -6.77
N ASP A 88 -5.35 8.35 -8.00
CA ASP A 88 -5.70 7.38 -9.03
C ASP A 88 -4.82 6.11 -8.92
N ALA A 89 -3.58 6.28 -8.45
CA ALA A 89 -2.60 5.20 -8.29
C ALA A 89 -1.61 5.49 -7.15
N ALA A 90 -0.95 4.44 -6.66
CA ALA A 90 0.13 4.54 -5.69
C ALA A 90 1.29 3.59 -6.01
N ILE A 91 2.52 4.04 -5.76
CA ILE A 91 3.74 3.23 -5.76
C ILE A 91 4.26 3.19 -4.32
N LEU A 92 4.46 1.99 -3.78
CA LEU A 92 4.93 1.79 -2.41
C LEU A 92 6.43 1.49 -2.38
N GLY A 93 7.15 2.29 -1.60
CA GLY A 93 8.61 2.21 -1.40
C GLY A 93 8.98 1.28 -0.28
N VAL A 94 8.73 -0.01 -0.49
CA VAL A 94 9.04 -1.08 0.47
C VAL A 94 10.44 -1.65 0.23
N GLY A 95 11.47 -0.78 0.31
CA GLY A 95 12.89 -1.14 0.11
C GLY A 95 13.36 -2.34 0.96
N LEU A 96 14.58 -2.84 0.71
CA LEU A 96 15.15 -3.98 1.46
C LEU A 96 15.57 -3.60 2.88
#